data_AF-A0A2M6YKB0-F1
#
_entry.id   AF-A0A2M6YKB0-F1
#
_cell.length_a   1.000
_cell.length_b   1.000
_cell.length_c   1.000
_cell.angle_alpha   90.00
_cell.angle_beta   90.00
_cell.angle_gamma   90.00
#
_symmetry.space_group_name_H-M   'P 1'
#
loop_
_entity.id
_entity.type
_entity.pdbx_description
1 polymer ?
#
loop_
_entity_poly.entity_id
_entity_poly.type
_entity_poly.pdbx_seq_one_letter_code
_entity_poly.pdbx_strand_id
1 'polypeptide(L)'
;TADKCDFCYHRITQGLQPACVDACTGRARIFGDLNDPDSEVSRYMQSHSTQRLRADLDTRPKVHYVHADENLMGPDYHRLLARRNS
;
A
#
# COMPACT_ATOMS: atom_id res chain seq x y z
N THR A 1 11.78 -10.28 -21.52
CA THR A 1 11.02 -9.09 -21.10
C THR A 1 10.83 -9.15 -19.59
N ALA A 2 10.86 -8.02 -18.89
CA ALA A 2 10.64 -7.98 -17.45
C ALA A 2 9.19 -7.58 -17.18
N ASP A 3 8.50 -8.33 -16.32
CA ASP A 3 7.11 -8.10 -15.94
C ASP A 3 7.01 -7.70 -14.46
N LYS A 4 5.97 -6.93 -14.13
CA LYS A 4 5.75 -6.41 -12.76
C LYS A 4 4.29 -6.05 -12.56
N CYS A 5 3.89 -5.86 -11.30
CA CYS A 5 2.54 -5.40 -10.96
C CYS A 5 2.25 -4.00 -11.53
N ASP A 6 1.24 -3.90 -12.39
CA ASP A 6 0.76 -2.67 -13.02
C ASP A 6 -0.53 -2.15 -12.39
N PHE A 7 -0.91 -2.67 -11.21
CA PHE A 7 -2.21 -2.48 -10.56
C PHE A 7 -3.40 -2.88 -11.44
N CYS A 8 -3.21 -3.92 -12.27
CA CYS A 8 -4.22 -4.42 -13.18
C CYS A 8 -4.77 -3.31 -14.08
N TYR A 9 -3.89 -2.56 -14.76
CA TYR A 9 -4.28 -1.41 -15.59
C TYR A 9 -5.42 -1.76 -16.57
N HIS A 10 -5.35 -2.96 -17.16
CA HIS A 10 -6.35 -3.49 -18.08
C HIS A 10 -7.75 -3.69 -17.45
N ARG A 11 -7.86 -3.83 -16.12
CA ARG A 11 -9.12 -3.97 -15.38
C ARG A 11 -9.65 -2.63 -14.90
N ILE A 12 -8.78 -1.81 -14.30
CA ILE A 12 -9.22 -0.53 -13.71
C ILE A 12 -9.75 0.45 -14.76
N THR A 13 -9.22 0.40 -15.99
CA THR A 13 -9.72 1.19 -17.12
C THR A 13 -11.11 0.77 -17.59
N GLN A 14 -11.58 -0.41 -17.17
CA GLN A 14 -12.93 -0.93 -17.41
C GLN A 14 -13.85 -0.77 -16.19
N GLY A 15 -13.40 -0.05 -15.15
CA GLY A 15 -14.15 0.12 -13.90
C GLY A 15 -14.13 -1.10 -12.97
N LEU A 16 -13.28 -2.09 -13.24
CA LEU A 16 -13.14 -3.29 -12.41
C LEU A 16 -12.04 -3.11 -11.35
N GLN A 17 -12.21 -3.75 -10.20
CA GLN A 17 -11.17 -3.81 -9.17
C GLN A 17 -9.97 -4.67 -9.63
N PRO A 18 -8.74 -4.40 -9.15
CA PRO A 18 -7.60 -5.27 -9.40
C PRO A 18 -7.86 -6.70 -8.94
N ALA A 19 -7.36 -7.69 -9.69
CA ALA A 19 -7.64 -9.11 -9.42
C ALA A 19 -7.23 -9.54 -8.00
N CYS A 20 -6.13 -8.99 -7.48
CA CYS A 20 -5.68 -9.28 -6.13
C CYS A 20 -6.58 -8.68 -5.04
N VAL A 21 -7.29 -7.58 -5.31
CA VAL A 21 -8.26 -6.97 -4.39
C VAL A 21 -9.53 -7.81 -4.39
N ASP A 22 -10.05 -8.10 -5.58
CA ASP A 22 -11.29 -8.86 -5.82
C ASP A 22 -11.22 -10.29 -5.24
N ALA A 23 -10.10 -10.98 -5.41
CA ALA A 23 -9.91 -12.34 -4.90
C ALA A 23 -9.71 -12.42 -3.37
N CYS A 24 -9.50 -11.29 -2.68
CA CYS A 24 -9.15 -11.31 -1.26
C CYS A 24 -10.40 -11.45 -0.38
N THR A 25 -10.70 -12.69 0.04
CA THR A 25 -11.82 -12.99 0.96
C THR A 25 -11.73 -12.23 2.28
N GLY A 26 -10.51 -12.01 2.79
CA GLY A 26 -10.25 -11.27 4.02
C GLY A 26 -10.33 -9.75 3.89
N ARG A 27 -10.51 -9.20 2.67
CA ARG A 27 -10.53 -7.76 2.39
C ARG A 27 -9.29 -7.01 2.93
N ALA A 28 -8.14 -7.66 2.85
CA ALA A 28 -6.87 -7.10 3.33
C ALA A 28 -6.31 -5.98 2.45
N ARG A 29 -6.91 -5.73 1.28
CA ARG A 29 -6.43 -4.78 0.27
C ARG A 29 -7.56 -3.82 -0.05
N ILE A 30 -7.28 -2.54 0.08
CA ILE A 30 -8.17 -1.44 -0.32
C ILE A 30 -7.48 -0.73 -1.48
N PHE A 31 -8.20 -0.50 -2.57
CA PHE A 31 -7.65 0.11 -3.77
C PHE A 31 -8.54 1.26 -4.26
N GLY A 32 -7.91 2.34 -4.70
CA GLY A 32 -8.61 3.53 -5.19
C GLY A 32 -7.64 4.66 -5.55
N ASP A 33 -8.20 5.80 -5.95
CA ASP A 33 -7.43 7.01 -6.26
C ASP A 33 -7.11 7.79 -4.97
N LEU A 34 -5.82 8.01 -4.72
CA LEU A 34 -5.35 8.78 -3.57
C LEU A 34 -5.57 10.29 -3.72
N ASN A 35 -5.90 10.77 -4.92
CA ASN A 35 -6.23 12.18 -5.18
C ASN A 35 -7.73 12.46 -5.02
N ASP A 36 -8.56 11.42 -5.05
CA ASP A 36 -9.99 11.53 -4.78
C ASP A 36 -10.21 11.36 -3.26
N PRO A 37 -10.63 12.41 -2.54
CA PRO A 37 -10.86 12.34 -1.09
C PRO A 37 -12.02 11.41 -0.70
N ASP A 38 -12.95 11.13 -1.62
CA ASP A 38 -14.12 10.27 -1.40
C ASP A 38 -13.82 8.79 -1.67
N SER A 39 -12.67 8.48 -2.27
CA SER A 39 -12.25 7.10 -2.51
C SER A 39 -12.11 6.32 -1.20
N GLU A 40 -12.34 5.01 -1.25
CA GLU A 40 -12.28 4.15 -0.07
C GLU A 40 -10.91 4.20 0.60
N VAL A 41 -9.84 4.18 -0.20
CA VAL A 41 -8.45 4.26 0.31
C VAL A 41 -8.16 5.62 0.94
N SER A 42 -8.61 6.73 0.35
CA SER A 42 -8.41 8.07 0.90
C SER A 42 -9.12 8.26 2.23
N ARG A 43 -10.37 7.80 2.34
CA ARG A 43 -11.13 7.85 3.61
C ARG A 43 -10.52 6.93 4.67
N TYR A 44 -10.03 5.75 4.27
CA TYR A 44 -9.35 4.84 5.18
C TYR A 44 -8.06 5.48 5.74
N MET A 45 -7.23 6.08 4.88
CA MET A 45 -5.97 6.73 5.30
C MET A 45 -6.16 7.98 6.17
N GLN A 46 -7.31 8.64 6.08
CA GLN A 46 -7.65 9.77 6.97
C GLN A 46 -7.93 9.32 8.40
N SER A 47 -8.41 8.09 8.59
CA SER A 47 -8.83 7.56 9.89
C SER A 47 -7.83 6.57 10.51
N HIS A 48 -6.89 6.04 9.71
CA HIS A 48 -5.94 5.01 10.15
C HIS A 48 -4.50 5.42 9.83
N SER A 49 -3.59 5.18 10.77
CA SER A 49 -2.16 5.35 10.52
C SER A 49 -1.66 4.28 9.55
N THR A 50 -0.92 4.70 8.53
CA THR A 50 -0.32 3.79 7.55
C THR A 50 1.18 4.01 7.42
N GLN A 51 1.86 2.99 6.93
CA GLN A 51 3.30 2.99 6.75
C GLN A 51 3.66 2.62 5.31
N ARG A 52 4.76 3.17 4.82
CA ARG A 52 5.33 2.84 3.51
C ARG A 52 6.59 2.01 3.69
N LEU A 53 6.69 0.94 2.92
CA LEU A 53 7.90 0.12 2.88
C LEU A 53 9.10 0.92 2.35
N ARG A 54 10.26 0.75 3.01
CA ARG A 54 11.53 1.37 2.62
C ARG A 54 11.42 2.86 2.29
N ALA A 55 10.73 3.60 3.16
CA ALA A 55 10.59 5.05 3.02
C ALA A 55 11.94 5.80 3.06
N ASP A 56 13.00 5.15 3.57
CA ASP A 56 14.38 5.62 3.59
C ASP A 56 15.01 5.75 2.19
N LEU A 57 14.48 5.06 1.17
CA LEU A 57 15.04 5.04 -0.18
C LEU A 57 14.46 6.12 -1.11
N ASP A 58 13.62 7.02 -0.61
CA ASP A 58 12.95 8.10 -1.38
C ASP A 58 12.23 7.65 -2.68
N THR A 59 11.81 6.38 -2.73
CA THR A 59 11.09 5.82 -3.89
C THR A 59 9.61 6.23 -3.93
N ARG A 60 9.15 6.94 -2.90
CA ARG A 60 7.78 7.46 -2.73
C ARG A 60 6.69 6.43 -3.12
N PRO A 61 6.71 5.21 -2.56
CA PRO A 61 5.82 4.13 -2.99
C PRO A 61 4.35 4.48 -2.70
N LYS A 62 3.44 3.88 -3.47
CA LYS A 62 1.99 4.09 -3.39
C LYS A 62 1.22 2.94 -2.75
N VAL A 63 1.93 1.94 -2.22
CA VAL A 63 1.35 0.89 -1.40
C VAL A 63 1.59 1.24 0.06
N HIS A 64 0.50 1.30 0.82
CA HIS A 64 0.47 1.66 2.24
C HIS A 64 0.04 0.43 3.04
N TYR A 65 0.76 0.17 4.13
CA TYR A 65 0.50 -0.95 5.03
C TYR A 65 -0.11 -0.44 6.34
N VAL A 66 -1.07 -1.18 6.86
CA VAL A 66 -1.73 -0.94 8.14
C VAL A 66 -1.20 -1.98 9.12
N HIS A 67 -0.80 -1.57 10.32
CA HIS A 67 -0.25 -2.47 11.35
C HIS A 67 0.89 -3.38 10.84
N ALA A 68 1.81 -2.81 10.06
CA ALA A 68 3.04 -3.52 9.68
C ALA A 68 3.92 -3.69 10.93
N ASP A 69 3.72 -4.80 11.63
CA ASP A 69 4.44 -5.15 12.84
C ASP A 69 5.87 -5.63 12.50
N GLU A 70 6.78 -5.47 13.47
CA GLU A 70 8.20 -5.81 13.38
C GLU A 70 8.45 -7.26 12.96
N ASN A 71 7.60 -8.18 13.41
CA ASN A 71 7.68 -9.61 13.10
C ASN A 71 7.28 -9.92 11.65
N LEU A 72 6.41 -9.11 11.04
CA LEU A 72 5.93 -9.33 9.67
C LEU A 72 6.87 -8.76 8.61
N MET A 73 7.60 -7.68 8.93
CA MET A 73 8.45 -6.94 7.99
C MET A 73 9.95 -7.30 8.06
N GLY A 74 10.34 -8.11 9.05
CA GLY A 74 11.68 -8.65 9.18
C GLY A 74 12.73 -7.69 9.73
N PRO A 75 13.96 -8.18 9.98
CA PRO A 75 15.01 -7.47 10.74
C PRO A 75 15.46 -6.14 10.11
N ASP A 76 15.24 -5.94 8.81
CA ASP A 76 15.56 -4.69 8.12
C ASP A 76 14.65 -3.52 8.52
N TYR A 77 13.47 -3.78 9.11
CA TYR A 77 12.53 -2.74 9.53
C TYR A 77 13.06 -1.89 10.71
N HIS A 78 13.80 -2.49 11.66
CA HIS A 78 14.37 -1.76 12.80
C HIS A 78 15.33 -0.63 12.37
N ARG A 79 16.06 -0.81 11.26
CA ARG A 79 16.94 0.24 10.70
C ARG A 79 16.16 1.45 10.17
N LEU A 80 14.92 1.25 9.71
CA LEU A 80 14.06 2.31 9.19
C LEU A 80 13.45 3.13 10.31
N LEU A 81 13.04 2.48 11.40
CA LEU A 81 12.51 3.15 12.58
C LEU A 81 13.57 3.96 13.32
N ALA A 82 14.80 3.43 13.45
CA ALA A 82 15.89 4.11 14.17
C ALA A 82 16.29 5.46 13.54
N ARG A 83 16.13 5.64 12.23
CA ARG A 83 16.42 6.91 11.52
C ARG A 83 15.34 7.98 11.68
N ARG A 84 14.17 7.63 12.23
CA ARG A 84 13.04 8.55 12.43
C ARG A 84 13.04 9.23 13.80
N ASN A 85 13.90 8.75 14.71
CA ASN A 85 14.12 9.30 16.05
C ASN A 85 15.50 9.98 16.19
N SER A 86 16.10 10.41 15.06
CA SER A 86 17.34 11.20 15.01
C SER A 86 17.13 12.49 14.25
#